data_AF-A0AAN8DS55-F1
#
_entry.id   AF-A0AAN8DS55-F1
#
_cell.length_a   1.000
_cell.length_b   1.000
_cell.length_c   1.000
_cell.angle_alpha   90.00
_cell.angle_beta   90.00
_cell.angle_gamma   90.00
#
_symmetry.space_group_name_H-M   'P 1'
#
loop_
_entity.id
_entity.type
_entity.pdbx_description
1 polymer ?
#
loop_
_entity_poly.entity_id
_entity_poly.type
_entity_poly.pdbx_seq_one_letter_code
_entity_poly.pdbx_strand_id
1 'polypeptide(L)'
;MLPSNLSLKIFRYLELRDWLNCAEVCSTWRAIIQSGTLWSQINFSVEKDWITEGKMKQILQNYRPFVIHLNLRGCTTLKGPSLKCISEYCTFNY
;
A
#
# COMPACT_ATOMS: atom_id res chain seq x y z
N MET A 1 15.54 21.17 4.32
CA MET A 1 14.69 19.96 4.18
C MET A 1 14.43 19.70 2.71
N LEU A 2 14.37 18.44 2.27
CA LEU A 2 13.96 18.09 0.91
C LEU A 2 12.48 18.48 0.69
N PRO A 3 12.13 19.11 -0.44
CA PRO A 3 10.75 19.36 -0.83
C PRO A 3 9.91 18.07 -0.84
N SER A 4 8.65 18.15 -0.39
CA SER A 4 7.76 17.00 -0.25
C SER A 4 7.56 16.22 -1.56
N ASN A 5 7.46 16.92 -2.69
CA ASN A 5 7.34 16.31 -4.02
C ASN A 5 8.58 15.50 -4.43
N LEU A 6 9.78 15.90 -4.01
CA LEU A 6 11.00 15.13 -4.26
C LEU A 6 11.09 13.93 -3.34
N SER A 7 10.75 14.09 -2.07
CA SER A 7 10.66 12.97 -1.14
C SER A 7 9.65 11.92 -1.62
N LEU A 8 8.48 12.33 -2.10
CA LEU A 8 7.50 11.40 -2.71
C LEU A 8 8.08 10.60 -3.89
N LYS A 9 8.90 11.22 -4.74
CA LYS A 9 9.56 10.52 -5.85
C LYS A 9 10.57 9.49 -5.35
N ILE A 10 11.32 9.80 -4.29
CA ILE A 10 12.28 8.86 -3.70
C ILE A 10 11.52 7.67 -3.11
N PHE A 11 10.49 7.94 -2.31
CA PHE A 11 9.73 6.91 -1.61
C PHE A 11 8.97 5.99 -2.56
N ARG A 12 8.57 6.49 -3.75
CA ARG A 12 7.96 5.66 -4.80
C ARG A 12 8.81 4.48 -5.28
N TYR A 13 10.12 4.50 -5.07
CA TYR A 13 11.02 3.40 -5.44
C TYR A 13 11.18 2.34 -4.35
N LEU A 14 10.66 2.60 -3.15
CA LEU A 14 10.71 1.67 -2.04
C LEU A 14 9.59 0.63 -2.14
N GLU A 15 9.83 -0.53 -1.53
CA GLU A 15 8.83 -1.59 -1.42
C GLU A 15 7.85 -1.30 -0.29
N LEU A 16 6.72 -2.02 -0.27
CA LEU A 16 5.66 -1.79 0.70
C LEU A 16 6.15 -1.92 2.14
N ARG A 17 7.03 -2.88 2.44
CA ARG A 17 7.57 -3.04 3.79
C ARG A 17 8.46 -1.86 4.19
N ASP A 18 9.27 -1.38 3.25
CA ASP A 18 10.11 -0.20 3.47
C ASP A 18 9.31 1.07 3.67
N TRP A 19 8.16 1.22 3.00
CA TRP A 19 7.22 2.31 3.28
C TRP A 19 6.78 2.32 4.75
N LEU A 20 6.38 1.15 5.25
CA LEU A 20 5.91 1.00 6.62
C LEU A 20 7.04 1.23 7.62
N ASN A 21 8.26 0.75 7.33
CA ASN A 21 9.43 1.04 8.16
C ASN A 21 9.76 2.54 8.19
N CYS A 22 9.71 3.22 7.03
CA CYS A 22 9.99 4.65 6.94
C CYS A 22 8.96 5.50 7.70
N ALA A 23 7.71 5.06 7.79
CA ALA A 23 6.67 5.77 8.55
C ALA A 23 6.97 5.83 10.07
N GLU A 24 7.78 4.91 10.58
CA GLU A 24 8.17 4.86 12.00
C GLU A 24 9.43 5.67 12.32
N VAL A 25 10.17 6.15 11.30
CA VAL A 25 11.44 6.88 11.52
C VAL A 25 11.22 8.28 12.09
N CYS A 26 10.33 9.07 11.49
CA CYS A 26 10.01 10.42 11.97
C CYS A 26 8.64 10.89 11.47
N SER A 27 8.10 11.96 12.08
CA SER A 27 6.80 12.52 11.73
C SER A 27 6.71 13.01 10.28
N THR A 28 7.80 13.56 9.73
CA THR A 28 7.85 14.01 8.34
C THR A 28 7.72 12.84 7.37
N TRP A 29 8.42 11.73 7.62
CA TRP A 29 8.36 10.55 6.76
C TRP A 29 7.02 9.86 6.87
N ARG A 30 6.46 9.78 8.08
CA ARG A 30 5.09 9.32 8.29
C ARG A 30 4.07 10.12 7.47
N ALA A 31 4.17 11.45 7.45
CA ALA A 31 3.29 12.29 6.66
C ALA A 31 3.44 12.08 5.15
N ILE A 32 4.67 11.85 4.67
CA ILE A 32 4.93 11.50 3.27
C ILE A 32 4.30 10.15 2.93
N ILE A 33 4.55 9.12 3.74
CA ILE A 33 3.97 7.77 3.56
C ILE A 33 2.45 7.83 3.56
N GLN A 34 1.84 8.57 4.48
CA GLN A 34 0.38 8.70 4.57
C GLN A 34 -0.23 9.52 3.43
N SER A 35 0.57 10.08 2.52
CA SER A 35 0.05 10.73 1.32
C SER A 35 -0.64 9.72 0.41
N GLY A 36 -1.84 10.06 -0.07
CA GLY A 36 -2.62 9.16 -0.93
C GLY A 36 -1.91 8.77 -2.22
N THR A 37 -1.02 9.61 -2.75
CA THR A 37 -0.33 9.36 -4.03
C THR A 37 0.59 8.15 -3.99
N LEU A 38 1.26 7.86 -2.86
CA LEU A 38 2.09 6.66 -2.72
C LEU A 38 1.25 5.37 -2.76
N TRP A 39 0.06 5.40 -2.16
CA TRP A 39 -0.83 4.23 -2.09
C TRP A 39 -1.61 3.95 -3.38
N SER A 40 -1.43 4.76 -4.42
CA SER A 40 -2.12 4.57 -5.71
C SER A 40 -1.72 3.29 -6.44
N GLN A 41 -0.51 2.80 -6.20
CA GLN A 41 0.01 1.57 -6.78
C GLN A 41 0.65 0.73 -5.68
N ILE A 42 -0.02 -0.35 -5.27
CA ILE A 42 0.48 -1.24 -4.22
C ILE A 42 0.95 -2.56 -4.83
N ASN A 43 2.20 -2.92 -4.55
CA ASN A 43 2.79 -4.18 -4.98
C ASN A 43 2.99 -5.13 -3.80
N PHE A 44 2.07 -6.08 -3.62
CA PHE A 44 2.18 -7.13 -2.61
C PHE A 44 2.99 -8.34 -3.08
N SER A 45 3.32 -8.42 -4.37
CA SER A 45 4.00 -9.59 -4.96
C SER A 45 5.39 -9.81 -4.38
N VAL A 46 6.13 -8.73 -4.13
CA VAL A 46 7.48 -8.80 -3.56
C VAL A 46 7.44 -9.21 -2.09
N GLU A 47 6.43 -8.74 -1.37
CA GLU A 47 6.24 -8.97 0.06
C GLU A 47 5.32 -10.15 0.37
N LYS A 48 5.06 -11.04 -0.60
CA LYS A 48 4.04 -12.10 -0.52
C LYS A 48 4.18 -13.04 0.69
N ASP A 49 5.41 -13.26 1.15
CA ASP A 49 5.73 -14.16 2.26
C ASP A 49 5.68 -13.43 3.62
N TRP A 50 5.86 -12.11 3.59
CA TRP A 50 5.81 -11.24 4.78
C TRP A 50 4.38 -10.73 5.05
N ILE A 51 3.62 -10.44 4.00
CA ILE A 51 2.28 -9.88 4.11
C ILE A 51 1.25 -10.96 4.45
N THR A 52 0.58 -10.78 5.59
CA THR A 52 -0.55 -11.62 5.96
C THR A 52 -1.86 -11.09 5.37
N GLU A 53 -2.86 -11.96 5.22
CA GLU A 53 -4.20 -11.55 4.75
C GLU A 53 -4.79 -10.43 5.62
N GLY A 54 -4.64 -10.53 6.95
CA GLY A 54 -5.12 -9.50 7.87
C GLY A 54 -4.43 -8.15 7.66
N LYS A 55 -3.10 -8.16 7.47
CA LYS A 55 -2.34 -6.92 7.22
C LYS A 55 -2.70 -6.30 5.87
N MET A 56 -2.86 -7.12 4.83
CA MET A 56 -3.32 -6.67 3.52
C MET A 56 -4.70 -5.99 3.61
N LYS A 57 -5.67 -6.63 4.29
CA LYS A 57 -7.00 -6.04 4.49
C LYS A 57 -6.94 -4.70 5.22
N GLN A 58 -6.16 -4.62 6.29
CA GLN A 58 -5.99 -3.38 7.06
C GLN A 58 -5.42 -2.25 6.18
N ILE A 59 -4.39 -2.54 5.37
CA ILE A 59 -3.81 -1.57 4.45
C ILE A 59 -4.84 -1.10 3.42
N LEU A 60 -5.53 -2.04 2.77
CA LEU A 60 -6.52 -1.72 1.74
C LEU A 60 -7.72 -0.96 2.30
N GLN A 61 -8.14 -1.23 3.53
CA GLN A 61 -9.18 -0.45 4.21
C GLN A 61 -8.73 0.98 4.51
N ASN A 62 -7.52 1.15 5.06
CA ASN A 62 -7.01 2.46 5.47
C ASN A 62 -6.75 3.38 4.28
N TYR A 63 -6.32 2.83 3.15
CA TYR A 63 -5.92 3.60 1.97
C TYR A 63 -6.86 3.42 0.78
N ARG A 64 -8.03 2.79 0.99
CA ARG A 64 -9.02 2.48 -0.04
C ARG A 64 -9.25 3.60 -1.06
N PRO A 65 -9.46 4.88 -0.67
CA PRO A 65 -9.80 5.93 -1.63
C PRO A 65 -8.68 6.23 -2.63
N PHE A 66 -7.46 5.76 -2.35
CA PHE A 66 -6.29 6.05 -3.15
C PHE A 66 -5.87 4.89 -4.04
N VAL A 67 -6.26 3.65 -3.75
CA VAL A 67 -5.80 2.46 -4.47
C VAL A 67 -6.38 2.42 -5.89
N ILE A 68 -5.50 2.47 -6.89
CA ILE A 68 -5.87 2.39 -8.32
C ILE A 68 -5.35 1.08 -8.92
N HIS A 69 -4.10 0.71 -8.60
CA HIS A 69 -3.46 -0.50 -9.09
C HIS A 69 -2.98 -1.39 -7.94
N LEU A 70 -3.29 -2.68 -8.04
CA LEU A 70 -2.96 -3.67 -7.03
C LEU A 70 -2.28 -4.88 -7.69
N ASN A 71 -1.04 -5.17 -7.31
CA ASN A 71 -0.33 -6.36 -7.77
C ASN A 71 -0.31 -7.42 -6.66
N LEU A 72 -1.05 -8.52 -6.88
CA LEU A 72 -1.19 -9.66 -5.97
C LEU A 72 -0.47 -10.93 -6.49
N ARG A 73 0.41 -10.80 -7.49
CA ARG A 73 1.05 -11.96 -8.11
C ARG A 73 1.81 -12.77 -7.06
N GLY A 74 1.51 -14.08 -6.97
CA GLY A 74 2.17 -14.99 -6.04
C GLY A 74 1.67 -14.91 -4.59
N CYS A 75 0.68 -14.08 -4.28
CA CYS A 75 -0.01 -14.09 -2.97
C CYS A 75 -0.98 -15.29 -2.90
N THR A 76 -0.44 -16.50 -2.77
CA THR A 76 -1.19 -17.77 -2.76
C THR A 76 -2.02 -18.00 -1.50
N THR A 77 -1.76 -17.23 -0.44
CA THR A 77 -2.50 -17.27 0.82
C THR A 77 -3.88 -16.59 0.74
N LEU A 78 -4.14 -15.81 -0.31
CA LEU A 78 -5.42 -15.13 -0.52
C LEU A 78 -6.49 -16.13 -0.97
N LYS A 79 -7.57 -16.23 -0.20
CA LYS A 79 -8.70 -17.11 -0.50
C LYS A 79 -9.82 -16.33 -1.20
N GLY A 80 -10.80 -17.05 -1.76
CA GLY A 80 -11.95 -16.47 -2.44
C GLY A 80 -12.67 -15.34 -1.67
N PRO A 81 -12.96 -15.49 -0.36
CA PRO A 81 -13.56 -14.43 0.45
C PRO A 81 -12.67 -13.18 0.56
N SER A 82 -11.36 -13.34 0.62
CA SER A 82 -10.38 -12.26 0.67
C SER A 82 -10.38 -11.48 -0.64
N LEU A 83 -10.39 -12.18 -1.78
CA LEU A 83 -10.47 -11.57 -3.10
C LEU A 83 -11.80 -10.83 -3.32
N LYS A 84 -12.91 -11.36 -2.84
CA LYS A 84 -14.20 -10.67 -2.86
C LYS A 84 -14.15 -9.35 -2.08
N CYS A 85 -13.59 -9.39 -0.87
CA CYS A 85 -13.43 -8.20 -0.04
C CYS A 85 -12.52 -7.16 -0.73
N ILE A 86 -11.42 -7.61 -1.35
CA ILE A 86 -10.53 -6.76 -2.16
C ILE A 86 -11.27 -6.12 -3.34
N SER A 87 -12.13 -6.90 -4.03
CA SER A 87 -12.93 -6.38 -5.14
C SER A 87 -13.89 -5.28 -4.70
N GLU A 88 -14.49 -5.39 -3.52
CA GLU A 88 -15.37 -4.38 -2.92
C GLU A 88 -14.61 -3.09 -2.54
N TYR A 89 -13.32 -3.22 -2.20
CA TYR A 89 -12.47 -2.06 -1.95
C TYR A 89 -12.10 -1.30 -3.22
N CYS A 90 -12.02 -1.98 -4.37
CA CYS A 90 -11.58 -1.42 -5.64
C CYS A 90 -12.74 -1.01 -6.58
N THR A 91 -14.01 -1.19 -6.20
CA THR A 91 -15.14 -0.74 -7.02
C THR A 91 -15.20 0.79 -7.04
N PHE A 92 -15.01 1.35 -8.23
CA PHE A 92 -15.14 2.78 -8.51
C PHE A 92 -16.51 3.29 -8.05
N ASN A 93 -16.52 4.22 -7.09
CA ASN A 93 -17.66 5.12 -6.93
C ASN A 93 -17.61 6.08 -8.13
N TYR A 94 -18.47 5.83 -9.13
CA TYR A 94 -18.79 6.80 -10.18
C TYR A 94 -19.65 7.93 -9.61
#